data_AF-A0A2T5IU29-F1
#
_entry.id   AF-A0A2T5IU29-F1
#
_cell.length_a   1.000
_cell.length_b   1.000
_cell.length_c   1.000
_cell.angle_alpha   90.00
_cell.angle_beta   90.00
_cell.angle_gamma   90.00
#
_symmetry.space_group_name_H-M   'P 1'
#
loop_
_entity.id
_entity.type
_entity.pdbx_description
1 polymer ?
#
loop_
_entity_poly.entity_id
_entity_poly.type
_entity_poly.pdbx_seq_one_letter_code
_entity_poly.pdbx_strand_id
1 'polypeptide(L)'
;MLSLADILTDLSNNWLLYASMPFVAAGIGYVTKIIAIWMMFNPIQWLGFETRIAGYRVFGWQGIVPRRATFMASIACDTMTRVMV
;
A
#
# COMPACT_ATOMS: atom_id res chain seq x y z
N MET A 1 1.09 -42.00 10.20
CA MET A 1 0.94 -40.75 10.97
C MET A 1 2.26 -40.01 10.85
N LEU A 2 2.27 -38.75 10.41
CA LEU A 2 3.49 -37.94 10.34
C LEU A 2 4.07 -37.83 11.75
N SER A 3 5.25 -38.42 11.98
CA SER A 3 5.94 -38.32 13.26
C SER A 3 6.57 -36.92 13.38
N LEU A 4 6.63 -36.37 14.59
CA LEU A 4 7.36 -35.12 14.85
C LEU A 4 8.82 -35.22 14.41
N ALA A 5 9.39 -36.43 14.45
CA ALA A 5 10.74 -36.72 13.97
C ALA A 5 10.89 -36.44 12.46
N ASP A 6 9.90 -36.82 11.65
CA ASP A 6 9.93 -36.66 10.19
C ASP A 6 9.91 -35.17 9.81
N ILE A 7 9.11 -34.37 10.52
CA ILE A 7 8.99 -32.92 10.32
C ILE A 7 10.30 -32.21 10.69
N LEU A 8 10.95 -32.62 11.79
CA LEU A 8 12.23 -32.04 12.21
C LEU A 8 13.36 -32.38 11.24
N THR A 9 13.37 -33.59 10.69
CA THR A 9 14.34 -33.97 9.65
C THR A 9 14.15 -33.18 8.36
N ASP A 10 12.90 -32.95 7.93
CA ASP A 10 12.61 -32.14 6.74
C ASP A 10 12.96 -30.66 6.91
N LEU A 11 12.71 -30.10 8.11
CA LEU A 11 13.08 -28.73 8.43
C LEU A 11 14.60 -28.54 8.45
N SER A 12 15.35 -29.50 9.00
CA SER A 12 16.81 -29.47 9.00
C SER A 12 17.38 -29.61 7.58
N ASN A 13 16.82 -30.49 6.76
CA ASN A 13 17.28 -30.71 5.39
C ASN A 13 16.99 -29.50 4.47
N ASN A 14 15.87 -28.80 4.68
CA ASN A 14 15.42 -27.68 3.85
C ASN A 14 15.43 -26.33 4.58
N TRP A 15 16.27 -26.19 5.60
CA TRP A 15 16.30 -24.98 6.44
C TRP A 15 16.54 -23.70 5.63
N LEU A 16 17.35 -23.78 4.57
CA LEU A 16 17.66 -22.65 3.69
C LEU A 16 16.41 -22.18 2.90
N LEU A 17 15.56 -23.11 2.48
CA LEU A 17 14.32 -22.80 1.78
C LEU A 17 13.36 -22.05 2.71
N TYR A 18 13.15 -22.58 3.93
CA TYR A 18 12.27 -21.95 4.91
C TYR A 18 12.81 -20.60 5.39
N ALA A 19 14.13 -20.45 5.52
CA ALA A 19 14.76 -19.17 5.83
C ALA A 19 14.55 -18.14 4.71
N SER A 20 14.57 -18.55 3.43
CA SER A 20 14.36 -17.64 2.30
C SER A 20 12.93 -17.13 2.14
N MET A 21 11.92 -17.89 2.57
CA MET A 21 10.50 -17.53 2.48
C MET A 21 10.18 -16.15 3.09
N PRO A 22 10.55 -15.83 4.34
CA PRO A 22 10.30 -14.52 4.93
C PRO A 22 11.07 -13.40 4.23
N PHE A 23 12.26 -13.63 3.67
CA PHE A 23 13.00 -12.60 2.94
C PHE A 23 12.31 -12.23 1.63
N VAL A 24 11.85 -13.22 0.86
CA VAL A 24 11.11 -12.98 -0.38
C VAL A 24 9.77 -12.31 -0.06
N ALA A 25 9.05 -12.79 0.96
CA ALA A 25 7.80 -12.19 1.41
C ALA A 25 7.99 -10.74 1.88
N ALA A 26 9.06 -10.46 2.63
CA ALA A 26 9.41 -9.11 3.05
C ALA A 26 9.75 -8.21 1.86
N GLY A 27 10.50 -8.72 0.88
CA GLY A 27 10.82 -8.00 -0.35
C GLY A 27 9.56 -7.60 -1.13
N ILE A 28 8.66 -8.56 -1.37
CA ILE A 28 7.38 -8.30 -2.05
C ILE A 28 6.54 -7.29 -1.25
N GLY A 29 6.35 -7.54 0.05
CA GLY A 29 5.55 -6.68 0.91
C GLY A 29 6.10 -5.25 0.99
N TYR A 30 7.43 -5.09 1.04
CA TYR A 30 8.07 -3.78 1.07
C TYR A 30 7.87 -3.03 -0.25
N VAL A 31 8.15 -3.68 -1.39
CA VAL A 31 8.00 -3.08 -2.71
C VAL A 31 6.56 -2.67 -2.97
N THR A 32 5.59 -3.56 -2.72
CA THR A 32 4.17 -3.22 -2.93
C THR A 32 3.70 -2.10 -2.01
N LYS A 33 4.17 -2.05 -0.76
CA LYS A 33 3.85 -0.93 0.15
C LYS A 33 4.37 0.41 -0.35
N ILE A 34 5.60 0.46 -0.86
CA ILE A 34 6.17 1.69 -1.41
C ILE A 34 5.38 2.15 -2.63
N ILE A 35 5.07 1.22 -3.54
CA ILE A 35 4.28 1.52 -4.74
C ILE A 35 2.89 2.04 -4.35
N ALA A 36 2.25 1.41 -3.36
CA ALA A 36 0.94 1.84 -2.88
C ALA A 36 0.96 3.28 -2.33
N ILE A 37 2.00 3.64 -1.57
CA ILE A 37 2.17 5.02 -1.08
C ILE A 37 2.36 5.97 -2.27
N TRP A 38 3.17 5.60 -3.26
CA TRP A 38 3.38 6.44 -4.45
C TRP A 38 2.10 6.67 -5.24
N MET A 39 1.27 5.63 -5.38
CA MET A 39 -0.08 5.64 -5.98
C MET A 39 -1.11 6.44 -5.16
N MET A 40 -0.86 6.65 -3.88
CA MET A 40 -1.73 7.43 -2.99
C MET A 40 -1.58 8.93 -3.24
N PHE A 41 -0.36 9.40 -3.48
CA PHE A 41 -0.01 10.80 -3.72
C PHE A 41 -0.03 11.18 -5.21
N ASN A 42 0.17 10.24 -6.12
CA ASN A 42 0.09 10.46 -7.57
C ASN A 42 -1.20 9.89 -8.17
N PRO A 43 -1.74 10.51 -9.23
CA PRO A 43 -1.36 11.82 -9.77
C PRO A 43 -2.02 12.96 -8.99
N ILE A 44 -1.30 14.09 -8.88
CA ILE A 44 -1.73 15.29 -8.13
C ILE A 44 -2.97 15.91 -8.78
N GLN A 45 -2.92 16.00 -10.11
CA GLN A 45 -4.02 16.39 -10.98
C GLN A 45 -4.67 15.14 -11.57
N TRP A 46 -5.98 15.19 -11.82
CA TRP A 46 -6.71 14.06 -12.41
C TRP A 46 -6.12 13.73 -13.79
N LEU A 47 -5.52 12.55 -13.94
CA LEU A 47 -5.08 12.02 -15.23
C LEU A 47 -6.09 10.97 -15.69
N GLY A 48 -6.77 11.26 -16.80
CA GLY A 48 -7.72 10.36 -17.43
C GLY A 48 -7.87 10.70 -18.91
N PHE A 49 -8.14 9.69 -19.73
CA PHE A 49 -8.50 9.90 -21.12
C PHE A 49 -9.80 10.70 -21.15
N GLU A 50 -9.82 11.81 -21.91
CA GLU A 50 -11.00 12.66 -22.09
C GLU A 50 -12.02 11.97 -23.01
N THR A 51 -12.51 10.78 -22.63
CA THR A 51 -13.71 10.21 -23.25
C THR A 51 -14.93 10.87 -22.61
N ARG A 52 -15.34 12.01 -23.21
CA ARG A 52 -16.62 12.67 -22.95
C ARG A 52 -17.75 11.71 -23.38
N ILE A 53 -18.25 10.90 -22.45
CA ILE A 53 -19.53 10.20 -22.61
C ILE A 53 -20.51 10.86 -21.64
N ALA A 54 -21.56 11.48 -22.20
CA ALA A 54 -22.68 12.05 -21.45
C ALA A 54 -22.31 13.07 -20.35
N GLY A 55 -21.28 13.90 -20.57
CA GLY A 55 -20.94 15.02 -19.66
C GLY A 55 -20.25 14.64 -18.35
N TYR A 56 -19.99 13.36 -18.09
CA TYR A 56 -19.29 12.88 -16.89
C TYR A 56 -17.86 12.42 -17.20
N ARG A 57 -16.91 12.80 -16.35
CA ARG A 57 -15.52 12.30 -16.38
C ARG A 57 -15.46 10.92 -15.73
N VAL A 58 -15.69 9.86 -16.49
CA VAL A 58 -15.85 8.49 -15.94
C VAL A 58 -14.51 7.77 -15.79
N PHE A 59 -13.53 8.05 -16.65
CA PHE A 59 -12.29 7.27 -16.71
C PHE A 59 -11.05 8.12 -16.42
N GLY A 60 -10.59 8.07 -15.18
CA GLY A 60 -9.33 8.67 -14.79
C GLY A 60 -8.91 8.27 -13.39
N TRP A 61 -7.62 8.32 -13.15
CA TRP A 61 -7.02 8.03 -11.86
C TRP A 61 -6.51 9.34 -11.27
N GLN A 62 -6.90 9.59 -10.02
CA GLN A 62 -6.30 10.61 -9.17
C GLN A 62 -5.92 9.96 -7.84
N GLY A 63 -4.77 10.36 -7.27
CA GLY A 63 -4.37 9.91 -5.95
C GLY A 63 -5.44 10.25 -4.91
N ILE A 64 -5.68 9.35 -3.95
CA ILE A 64 -6.71 9.55 -2.92
C ILE A 64 -6.39 10.72 -1.98
N VAL A 65 -5.11 11.01 -1.73
CA VAL A 65 -4.69 12.14 -0.89
C VAL A 65 -4.94 13.48 -1.58
N PRO A 66 -4.46 13.74 -2.82
CA PRO A 66 -4.78 14.97 -3.54
C PRO A 66 -6.29 15.25 -3.62
N ARG A 67 -7.12 14.21 -3.81
CA ARG A 67 -8.57 14.35 -3.92
C ARG A 67 -9.23 14.82 -2.61
N ARG A 68 -8.61 14.57 -1.46
CA ARG A 68 -9.12 14.94 -0.12
C ARG A 68 -8.20 15.90 0.64
N ALA A 69 -7.27 16.56 -0.05
CA ALA A 69 -6.23 17.37 0.57
C ALA A 69 -6.78 18.49 1.49
N THR A 70 -7.84 19.19 1.07
CA THR A 70 -8.46 20.27 1.86
C THR A 70 -9.01 19.79 3.19
N PHE A 71 -9.67 18.62 3.20
CA PHE A 71 -10.20 18.00 4.41
C PHE A 71 -9.08 17.52 5.34
N MET A 72 -8.00 16.97 4.78
CA MET A 72 -6.83 16.57 5.57
C MET A 72 -6.12 17.77 6.18
N ALA A 73 -6.01 18.89 5.44
CA ALA A 73 -5.41 20.12 5.92
C ALA A 73 -6.24 20.76 7.04
N SER A 74 -7.58 20.75 6.95
CA SER A 74 -8.43 21.28 8.02
C SER A 74 -8.26 20.49 9.32
N ILE A 75 -8.25 19.14 9.26
CA ILE A 75 -8.03 18.30 10.45
C ILE A 75 -6.67 18.57 11.08
N ALA A 76 -5.62 18.77 10.27
CA ALA A 76 -4.29 19.10 10.77
C ALA A 76 -4.28 20.45 11.50
N CYS A 77 -4.87 21.50 10.90
CA CYS A 77 -5.02 22.81 11.54
C CYS A 77 -5.85 22.77 12.82
N ASP A 78 -6.99 22.07 12.81
CA ASP A 78 -7.86 21.91 13.98
C ASP A 78 -7.12 21.20 15.11
N THR A 79 -6.33 20.18 14.77
CA THR A 79 -5.53 19.47 15.75
C THR A 79 -4.47 20.38 16.35
N MET A 80 -3.70 21.11 15.53
CA MET A 80 -2.67 22.05 16.00
C MET A 80 -3.25 23.16 16.88
N THR A 81 -4.38 23.74 16.49
CA THR A 81 -5.04 24.82 17.24
C THR A 81 -5.55 24.31 18.59
N ARG A 82 -6.04 23.06 18.65
CA ARG A 82 -6.50 22.44 19.90
C ARG A 82 -5.38 22.10 20.88
N VAL A 83 -4.16 21.81 20.41
CA VAL A 83 -3.02 21.56 21.31
C VAL A 83 -2.37 22.86 21.81
N MET A 84 -2.58 23.98 21.11
CA MET A 84 -2.00 25.28 21.45
C MET A 84 -2.87 26.11 22.39
N VAL A 85 -4.12 25.72 22.63
CA VAL A 85 -5.05 26.33 23.59
C VAL A 85 -5.24 25.37 24.75
#